data_AF-A0A7X0X570-F1
#
_entry.id   AF-A0A7X0X570-F1
#
_cell.length_a   1.000
_cell.length_b   1.000
_cell.length_c   1.000
_cell.angle_alpha   90.00
_cell.angle_beta   90.00
_cell.angle_gamma   90.00
#
_symmetry.space_group_name_H-M   'P 1'
#
loop_
_entity.id
_entity.type
_entity.pdbx_description
1 polymer ?
#
loop_
_entity_poly.entity_id
_entity_poly.type
_entity_poly.pdbx_seq_one_letter_code
_entity_poly.pdbx_strand_id
1 'polypeptide(L)'
;MKVKLIEEQFNNLDGATLQVMYDKQQDSNLLMLTPEKNGDSVSIWVDAKLRYKLFEALNTVKLSDLDEILLDVLKEVLQKYEYDFFATLAIAKGNIEFMCAFMQSKNQSAIIRKLAILAELEAQK
;
A
#
# COMPACT_ATOMS: atom_id res chain seq x y z
N MET A 1 -15.29 1.90 23.93
CA MET A 1 -14.45 2.87 24.64
C MET A 1 -13.88 3.85 23.61
N LYS A 2 -13.94 5.17 23.85
CA LYS A 2 -13.44 6.20 22.91
C LYS A 2 -12.27 6.90 23.57
N VAL A 3 -11.05 6.65 23.10
CA VAL A 3 -9.85 7.30 23.61
C VAL A 3 -9.67 8.62 22.87
N LYS A 4 -9.55 9.73 23.60
CA LYS A 4 -9.14 11.03 23.05
C LYS A 4 -7.66 11.20 23.38
N LEU A 5 -6.84 11.39 22.36
CA LEU A 5 -5.43 11.71 22.53
C LEU A 5 -5.28 13.19 22.86
N ILE A 6 -4.41 13.48 23.83
CA ILE A 6 -3.98 14.86 24.13
C ILE A 6 -2.79 15.25 23.24
N GLU A 7 -2.50 16.54 23.12
CA GLU A 7 -1.48 17.08 22.21
C GLU A 7 -0.09 16.46 22.42
N GLU A 8 0.31 16.24 23.68
CA GLU A 8 1.58 15.58 24.02
C GLU A 8 1.67 14.13 23.48
N GLN A 9 0.55 13.40 23.43
CA GLN A 9 0.49 12.06 22.88
C GLN A 9 0.56 12.08 21.34
N PHE A 10 -0.03 13.09 20.71
CA PHE A 10 0.11 13.32 19.27
C PHE A 10 1.57 13.63 18.89
N ASN A 11 2.25 14.47 19.66
CA ASN A 11 3.66 14.81 19.44
C ASN A 11 4.62 13.63 19.70
N ASN A 12 4.14 12.52 20.28
CA ASN A 12 4.91 11.28 20.39
C ASN A 12 4.67 10.34 19.19
N LEU A 13 3.60 10.57 18.43
CA LEU A 13 3.35 9.92 17.14
C LEU A 13 4.11 10.63 16.00
N ASP A 14 4.41 11.91 16.17
CA ASP A 14 5.32 12.63 15.28
C ASP A 14 6.71 11.98 15.36
N GLY A 15 7.25 11.54 14.22
CA GLY A 15 8.48 10.75 14.13
C GLY A 15 8.33 9.24 14.41
N ALA A 16 7.15 8.74 14.78
CA ALA A 16 6.94 7.31 15.04
C ALA A 16 7.11 6.47 13.76
N THR A 17 7.80 5.34 13.90
CA THR A 17 7.96 4.37 12.81
C THR A 17 6.79 3.40 12.81
N LEU A 18 6.10 3.30 11.67
CA LEU A 18 5.06 2.30 11.45
C LEU A 18 5.59 1.18 10.55
N GLN A 19 5.55 -0.06 11.05
CA GLN A 19 5.90 -1.26 10.30
C GLN A 19 4.66 -2.14 10.11
N VAL A 20 4.55 -2.72 8.92
CA VAL A 20 3.51 -3.68 8.56
C VAL A 20 4.20 -4.98 8.13
N MET A 21 3.93 -6.07 8.83
CA MET A 21 4.46 -7.40 8.54
C MET A 21 3.31 -8.38 8.29
N TYR A 22 3.56 -9.43 7.50
CA TYR A 22 2.58 -10.50 7.25
C TYR A 22 3.10 -11.81 7.84
N ASP A 23 2.26 -12.47 8.65
CA ASP A 23 2.51 -13.80 9.19
C ASP A 23 1.69 -14.83 8.41
N LYS A 24 2.38 -15.67 7.65
CA LYS A 24 1.77 -16.75 6.85
C LYS A 24 1.13 -17.86 7.69
N GLN A 25 1.60 -18.10 8.91
CA GLN A 25 1.06 -19.17 9.77
C GLN A 25 -0.28 -18.76 10.39
N GLN A 26 -0.43 -17.48 10.68
CA GLN A 26 -1.65 -16.92 11.29
C GLN A 26 -2.59 -16.29 10.27
N ASP A 27 -2.20 -16.25 8.99
CA ASP A 27 -2.87 -15.52 7.92
C ASP A 27 -3.29 -14.09 8.33
N SER A 28 -2.41 -13.43 9.07
CA SER A 28 -2.68 -12.19 9.78
C SER A 28 -1.56 -11.19 9.55
N ASN A 29 -1.87 -9.90 9.64
CA ASN A 29 -0.87 -8.86 9.50
C ASN A 29 -0.58 -8.26 10.87
N LEU A 30 0.70 -8.04 11.15
CA LEU A 30 1.14 -7.36 12.36
C LEU A 30 1.41 -5.90 12.02
N LEU A 31 0.66 -5.00 12.65
CA LEU A 31 0.95 -3.58 12.66
C LEU A 31 1.79 -3.28 13.91
N MET A 32 2.97 -2.72 13.73
CA MET A 32 3.84 -2.32 14.83
C MET A 32 4.15 -0.84 14.72
N LEU A 33 3.85 -0.10 15.80
CA LEU A 33 4.16 1.31 15.94
C LEU A 33 5.26 1.47 16.99
N THR A 34 6.36 2.07 16.58
CA THR A 34 7.50 2.37 17.45
C THR A 34 7.62 3.88 17.61
N PRO A 35 7.28 4.44 18.78
CA PRO A 35 7.43 5.86 19.03
C PRO A 35 8.91 6.22 19.14
N GLU A 36 9.30 7.37 18.58
CA GLU A 36 10.70 7.79 18.54
C GLU A 36 11.29 8.02 19.93
N LYS A 37 10.49 8.58 20.85
CA LYS A 37 10.99 9.07 22.15
C LYS A 37 11.26 7.97 23.18
N ASN A 38 10.51 6.87 23.15
CA ASN A 38 10.66 5.78 24.13
C ASN A 38 11.16 4.48 23.49
N GLY A 39 11.05 4.30 22.17
CA GLY A 39 11.48 3.09 21.46
C GLY A 39 10.65 1.84 21.74
N ASP A 40 9.72 1.88 22.69
CA ASP A 40 8.86 0.76 23.05
C ASP A 40 7.75 0.58 22.02
N SER A 41 7.88 -0.50 21.24
CA SER A 41 6.92 -0.84 20.20
C SER A 41 5.60 -1.35 20.77
N VAL A 42 4.49 -0.82 20.26
CA VAL A 42 3.16 -1.40 20.43
C VAL A 42 2.79 -2.11 19.14
N SER A 43 2.31 -3.34 19.24
CA SER A 43 1.88 -4.12 18.09
C SER A 43 0.47 -4.67 18.23
N ILE A 44 -0.25 -4.70 17.12
CA ILE A 44 -1.59 -5.27 17.02
C ILE A 44 -1.67 -6.18 15.80
N TRP A 45 -2.30 -7.33 15.97
CA TRP A 45 -2.73 -8.15 14.84
C TRP A 45 -3.95 -7.48 14.22
N VAL A 46 -3.86 -7.22 12.91
CA VAL A 46 -4.92 -6.60 12.14
C VAL A 46 -5.44 -7.57 11.09
N ASP A 47 -6.77 -7.58 10.96
CA ASP A 47 -7.43 -8.30 9.87
C ASP A 47 -7.11 -7.66 8.50
N ALA A 48 -7.44 -8.39 7.42
CA ALA A 48 -7.21 -7.91 6.06
C ALA A 48 -7.88 -6.56 5.79
N LYS A 49 -9.09 -6.34 6.32
CA LYS A 49 -9.88 -5.13 6.10
C LYS A 49 -9.24 -3.89 6.72
N LEU A 50 -8.72 -3.98 7.95
CA LEU A 50 -8.04 -2.89 8.63
C LEU A 50 -6.68 -2.61 8.01
N ARG A 51 -5.95 -3.65 7.58
CA ARG A 51 -4.74 -3.50 6.78
C ARG A 51 -4.97 -2.66 5.53
N TYR A 52 -6.04 -2.90 4.77
CA TYR A 52 -6.32 -2.10 3.57
C TYR A 52 -6.55 -0.63 3.88
N LYS A 53 -7.40 -0.34 4.88
CA LYS A 53 -7.68 1.03 5.27
C LYS A 53 -6.41 1.76 5.70
N LEU A 54 -5.49 1.07 6.37
CA LEU A 54 -4.19 1.60 6.75
C LEU A 54 -3.32 1.83 5.51
N PHE A 55 -3.22 0.88 4.59
CA PHE A 55 -2.45 1.08 3.37
C PHE A 55 -3.01 2.21 2.50
N GLU A 56 -4.33 2.32 2.33
CA GLU A 56 -4.95 3.45 1.64
C GLU A 56 -4.61 4.78 2.32
N ALA A 57 -4.75 4.85 3.66
CA ALA A 57 -4.46 6.06 4.43
C ALA A 57 -2.98 6.46 4.37
N LEU A 58 -2.06 5.49 4.29
CA LEU A 58 -0.62 5.72 4.19
C LEU A 58 -0.17 5.98 2.74
N ASN A 59 -1.00 5.67 1.74
CA ASN A 59 -0.71 5.86 0.33
C ASN A 59 -1.07 7.27 -0.13
N THR A 60 -0.52 8.26 0.58
CA THR A 60 -0.75 9.71 0.41
C THR A 60 0.03 10.31 -0.75
N VAL A 61 0.91 9.54 -1.39
CA VAL A 61 1.69 9.99 -2.54
C VAL A 61 0.72 10.34 -3.67
N LYS A 62 0.64 11.64 -3.97
CA LYS A 62 -0.09 12.16 -5.12
C LYS A 62 0.68 11.76 -6.38
N LEU A 63 -0.01 11.06 -7.28
CA LEU A 63 0.54 10.69 -8.58
C LEU A 63 0.59 11.93 -9.48
N SER A 64 1.60 11.99 -10.34
CA SER A 64 1.59 12.95 -11.46
C SER A 64 0.65 12.46 -12.56
N ASP A 65 0.27 13.33 -13.50
CA ASP A 65 -0.60 12.96 -14.62
C ASP A 65 -0.05 11.73 -15.40
N LEU A 66 1.27 11.68 -15.60
CA LEU A 66 1.93 10.52 -16.23
C LEU A 66 1.77 9.26 -15.38
N ASP A 67 1.94 9.36 -14.06
CA ASP A 67 1.80 8.22 -13.15
C ASP A 67 0.36 7.73 -13.05
N GLU A 68 -0.62 8.63 -13.14
CA GLU A 68 -2.04 8.28 -13.21
C GLU A 68 -2.36 7.53 -14.50
N ILE A 69 -1.86 8.00 -15.65
CA ILE A 69 -1.98 7.29 -16.93
C ILE A 69 -1.37 5.89 -16.85
N LEU A 70 -0.14 5.78 -16.30
CA LEU A 70 0.52 4.49 -16.11
C LEU A 70 -0.28 3.56 -15.20
N LEU A 71 -0.83 4.09 -14.11
CA LEU A 71 -1.68 3.32 -13.21
C LEU A 71 -2.95 2.86 -13.92
N ASP A 72 -3.60 3.72 -14.71
CA ASP A 72 -4.84 3.37 -15.42
C ASP A 72 -4.61 2.30 -16.49
N VAL A 73 -3.51 2.36 -17.24
CA VAL A 73 -3.10 1.27 -18.14
C VAL A 73 -2.96 -0.05 -17.37
N LEU A 74 -2.31 -0.02 -16.20
CA LEU A 74 -2.18 -1.21 -15.36
C LEU A 74 -3.52 -1.71 -14.83
N LYS A 75 -4.48 -0.83 -14.50
CA LYS A 75 -5.83 -1.22 -14.07
C LYS A 75 -6.59 -1.92 -15.19
N GLU A 76 -6.51 -1.43 -16.42
CA GLU A 76 -7.15 -2.08 -17.57
C GLU A 76 -6.57 -3.47 -17.82
N VAL A 77 -5.25 -3.62 -17.72
CA VAL A 77 -4.62 -4.94 -17.80
C VAL A 77 -5.08 -5.81 -16.63
N LEU A 78 -5.07 -5.28 -15.41
CA LEU A 78 -5.50 -6.00 -14.21
C LEU A 78 -6.90 -6.59 -14.35
N GLN A 79 -7.86 -5.82 -14.86
CA GLN A 79 -9.21 -6.29 -15.10
C GLN A 79 -9.27 -7.39 -16.16
N LYS A 80 -8.47 -7.31 -17.23
CA LYS A 80 -8.40 -8.35 -18.29
C LYS A 80 -7.83 -9.68 -17.80
N TYR A 81 -7.02 -9.65 -16.75
CA TYR A 81 -6.39 -10.83 -16.15
C TYR A 81 -7.03 -11.20 -14.81
N GLU A 82 -8.34 -10.95 -14.65
CA GLU A 82 -9.14 -11.38 -13.49
C GLU A 82 -8.53 -10.94 -12.15
N TYR A 83 -7.93 -9.76 -12.13
CA TYR A 83 -7.27 -9.17 -10.97
C TYR A 83 -6.05 -9.95 -10.45
N ASP A 84 -5.44 -10.83 -11.26
CA ASP A 84 -4.13 -11.42 -10.97
C ASP A 84 -3.03 -10.35 -11.11
N PHE A 85 -2.56 -9.89 -9.96
CA PHE A 85 -1.51 -8.88 -9.86
C PHE A 85 -0.20 -9.31 -10.53
N PHE A 86 0.23 -10.56 -10.37
CA PHE A 86 1.52 -11.00 -10.92
C PHE A 86 1.45 -11.18 -12.44
N ALA A 87 0.35 -11.74 -12.94
CA ALA A 87 0.10 -11.83 -14.38
C ALA A 87 0.05 -10.44 -15.02
N THR A 88 -0.62 -9.49 -14.38
CA THR A 88 -0.71 -8.10 -14.83
C THR A 88 0.66 -7.46 -14.99
N LEU A 89 1.53 -7.59 -13.98
CA LEU A 89 2.89 -7.04 -14.05
C LEU A 89 3.74 -7.73 -15.12
N ALA A 90 3.59 -9.04 -15.30
CA ALA A 90 4.31 -9.77 -16.35
C ALA A 90 3.92 -9.27 -17.75
N ILE A 91 2.62 -9.06 -17.99
CA ILE A 91 2.10 -8.58 -19.27
C ILE A 91 2.49 -7.13 -19.52
N ALA A 92 2.35 -6.25 -18.53
CA ALA A 92 2.74 -4.85 -18.65
C ALA A 92 4.24 -4.69 -18.95
N LYS A 93 5.10 -5.54 -18.35
CA LYS A 93 6.53 -5.58 -18.65
C LYS A 93 6.86 -5.99 -20.09
N GLY A 94 5.98 -6.74 -20.74
CA GLY A 94 6.12 -7.10 -22.16
C GLY A 94 5.82 -5.93 -23.11
N ASN A 95 5.18 -4.87 -22.64
CA ASN A 95 4.88 -3.68 -23.43
C ASN A 95 6.04 -2.67 -23.31
N ILE A 96 6.76 -2.45 -24.42
CA ILE A 96 7.94 -1.58 -24.49
C ILE A 96 7.57 -0.12 -24.20
N GLU A 97 6.46 0.38 -24.76
CA GLU A 97 6.05 1.78 -24.56
C GLU A 97 5.70 2.04 -23.10
N PHE A 98 4.95 1.11 -22.49
CA PHE A 98 4.65 1.16 -21.06
C PHE A 98 5.93 1.16 -20.23
N MET A 99 6.87 0.25 -20.50
CA MET A 99 8.11 0.15 -19.74
C MET A 99 8.99 1.40 -19.88
N CYS A 100 9.06 2.00 -21.06
CA CYS A 100 9.77 3.26 -21.28
C CYS A 100 9.18 4.40 -20.42
N ALA A 101 7.86 4.58 -20.45
CA ALA A 101 7.18 5.59 -19.64
C ALA A 101 7.28 5.27 -18.13
N PHE A 102 7.14 4.01 -17.75
CA PHE A 102 7.28 3.55 -16.36
C PHE A 102 8.68 3.82 -15.80
N MET A 103 9.74 3.60 -16.59
CA MET A 103 11.12 3.91 -16.19
C MET A 103 11.37 5.40 -15.95
N GLN A 104 10.60 6.29 -16.57
CA GLN A 104 10.70 7.74 -16.39
C GLN A 104 9.93 8.24 -15.15
N SER A 105 9.01 7.43 -14.62
CA SER A 105 8.28 7.75 -13.40
C SER A 105 9.20 7.75 -12.18
N LYS A 106 9.08 8.79 -11.34
CA LYS A 106 9.71 8.84 -10.01
C LYS A 106 8.89 8.13 -8.93
N ASN A 107 7.66 7.74 -9.24
CA ASN A 107 6.66 7.22 -8.31
C ASN A 107 6.30 5.75 -8.58
N GLN A 108 7.18 4.99 -9.26
CA GLN A 108 6.98 3.57 -9.59
C GLN A 108 6.45 2.74 -8.42
N SER A 109 7.08 2.85 -7.24
CA SER A 109 6.66 2.13 -6.04
C SER A 109 5.24 2.48 -5.59
N ALA A 110 4.81 3.75 -5.75
CA ALA A 110 3.47 4.18 -5.41
C ALA A 110 2.43 3.62 -6.41
N ILE A 111 2.76 3.61 -7.71
CA ILE A 111 1.92 3.00 -8.76
C ILE A 111 1.70 1.52 -8.46
N ILE A 112 2.77 0.77 -8.20
CA ILE A 112 2.71 -0.67 -7.91
C ILE A 112 1.91 -0.96 -6.64
N ARG A 113 2.10 -0.17 -5.57
CA ARG A 113 1.32 -0.32 -4.33
C ARG A 113 -0.16 -0.04 -4.55
N LYS A 114 -0.51 1.02 -5.30
CA LYS A 114 -1.92 1.34 -5.62
C LYS A 114 -2.56 0.21 -6.44
N LEU A 115 -1.83 -0.36 -7.40
CA LEU A 115 -2.30 -1.51 -8.18
C LEU A 115 -2.49 -2.76 -7.31
N ALA A 116 -1.54 -3.07 -6.41
CA ALA A 116 -1.62 -4.24 -5.54
C ALA A 116 -2.85 -4.18 -4.61
N ILE A 117 -3.14 -3.00 -4.04
CA ILE A 117 -4.32 -2.79 -3.21
C ILE A 117 -5.60 -3.06 -4.02
N LEU A 118 -5.67 -2.54 -5.25
CA LEU A 118 -6.83 -2.74 -6.11
C LEU A 118 -7.03 -4.22 -6.46
N ALA A 119 -5.97 -4.92 -6.85
CA ALA A 119 -6.01 -6.35 -7.19
C ALA A 119 -6.57 -7.18 -6.03
N GLU A 120 -6.09 -6.92 -4.82
CA GLU A 120 -6.51 -7.66 -3.63
C GLU A 120 -7.95 -7.32 -3.20
N LEU A 121 -8.40 -6.07 -3.38
CA LEU A 121 -9.78 -5.67 -3.11
C LEU A 121 -10.78 -6.37 -4.03
N GLU A 122 -10.45 -6.50 -5.32
CA GLU A 122 -11.34 -7.12 -6.31
C GLU A 122 -11.30 -8.65 -6.22
N ALA A 123 -10.16 -9.26 -5.87
CA ALA A 123 -10.05 -10.70 -5.61
C ALA A 123 -10.85 -11.18 -4.37
N GLN A 124 -11.28 -10.26 -3.49
CA GLN A 124 -12.09 -10.56 -2.30
C GLN A 124 -13.60 -10.41 -2.53
N LYS A 125 -14.05 -9.95 -3.70
CA LYS A 125 -15.47 -9.83 -4.04
C LYS A 125 -16.00 -11.11 -4.67
#